data_AF-A0A8S2V0L3-F1
#
_entry.id   AF-A0A8S2V0L3-F1
#
_cell.length_a   1.000
_cell.length_b   1.000
_cell.length_c   1.000
_cell.angle_alpha   90.00
_cell.angle_beta   90.00
_cell.angle_gamma   90.00
#
_symmetry.space_group_name_H-M   'P 1'
#
loop_
_entity.id
_entity.type
_entity.pdbx_description
1 polymer ?
#
loop_
_entity_poly.entity_id
_entity_poly.type
_entity_poly.pdbx_seq_one_letter_code
_entity_poly.pdbx_strand_id
1 'polypeptide(L)'
;IHDVKICIYDPQHDEHVSGQLNDHGKWEPVVVRSFLRLLRTLPNTHVIDIGANLGLYTLLATQYDRHVIAVEPLYDSLIRL
;
A
#
# COMPACT_ATOMS: atom_id res chain seq x y z
N ILE A 1 -3.39 0.34 9.34
CA ILE A 1 -2.27 -0.33 8.66
C ILE A 1 -1.51 -1.24 9.63
N HIS A 2 -1.77 -1.21 10.95
CA HIS A 2 -0.98 -1.90 11.98
C HIS A 2 -0.70 -3.42 11.78
N ASP A 3 -1.47 -4.14 10.95
CA ASP A 3 -1.23 -5.56 10.65
C ASP A 3 -0.66 -5.83 9.24
N VAL A 4 -0.30 -4.79 8.48
CA VAL A 4 0.36 -4.95 7.17
C VAL A 4 1.86 -4.83 7.34
N LYS A 5 2.60 -5.87 6.96
CA LYS A 5 4.07 -5.82 6.89
C LYS A 5 4.48 -5.27 5.52
N ILE A 6 5.06 -4.07 5.50
CA ILE A 6 5.53 -3.40 4.30
C ILE A 6 7.06 -3.34 4.35
N CYS A 7 7.73 -3.71 3.25
CA CYS A 7 9.18 -3.68 3.12
C CYS A 7 9.68 -2.27 2.76
N ILE A 8 9.64 -1.36 3.75
CA ILE A 8 10.03 0.04 3.57
C ILE A 8 11.51 0.22 3.17
N TYR A 9 11.82 1.34 2.52
CA TYR A 9 13.20 1.80 2.35
C TYR A 9 13.78 2.27 3.68
N ASP A 10 15.10 2.48 3.71
CA ASP A 10 15.72 3.26 4.77
C ASP A 10 15.10 4.67 4.79
N PRO A 11 14.52 5.12 5.91
CA PRO A 11 13.93 6.45 6.03
C PRO A 11 14.89 7.61 5.71
N GLN A 12 16.21 7.40 5.74
CA GLN A 12 17.19 8.40 5.30
C GLN A 12 17.20 8.60 3.78
N HIS A 13 16.78 7.60 3.01
CA HIS A 13 16.74 7.62 1.55
C HIS A 13 15.33 7.91 1.01
N ASP A 14 14.28 7.56 1.77
CA ASP A 14 12.88 7.90 1.48
C ASP A 14 12.20 8.42 2.75
N GLU A 15 12.37 9.71 3.01
CA GLU A 15 11.78 10.37 4.18
C GLU A 15 10.26 10.52 4.08
N HIS A 16 9.70 10.36 2.88
CA HIS A 16 8.27 10.56 2.64
C HIS A 16 7.50 9.29 2.94
N VAL A 17 7.48 8.29 2.06
CA VAL A 17 6.59 7.14 2.22
C VAL A 17 7.13 6.25 3.34
N SER A 18 8.39 5.84 3.23
CA SER A 18 9.05 4.99 4.23
C SER A 18 9.18 5.68 5.56
N GLY A 19 9.57 6.96 5.60
CA GLY A 19 9.63 7.76 6.83
C GLY A 19 8.28 7.88 7.55
N GLN A 20 7.21 8.26 6.84
CA GLN A 20 5.88 8.37 7.45
C GLN A 20 5.33 7.02 7.94
N LEU A 21 5.58 5.95 7.18
CA LEU A 21 5.21 4.59 7.60
C LEU A 21 6.01 4.13 8.82
N ASN A 22 7.30 4.44 8.89
CA ASN A 22 8.17 4.11 10.02
C ASN A 22 7.74 4.87 11.30
N ASP A 23 7.56 6.18 11.20
CA ASP A 23 7.38 7.04 12.38
C ASP A 23 5.93 7.07 12.88
N HIS A 24 4.97 6.91 11.97
CA HIS A 24 3.55 7.09 12.27
C HIS A 24 2.68 5.89 11.92
N GLY A 25 3.23 4.87 11.23
CA GLY A 25 2.47 3.72 10.73
C GLY A 25 1.40 4.11 9.72
N LYS A 26 1.53 5.28 9.07
CA LYS A 26 0.48 5.90 8.26
C LYS A 26 1.07 6.56 7.03
N TRP A 27 0.36 6.40 5.93
CA TRP A 27 0.53 7.17 4.69
C TRP A 27 -0.84 7.67 4.27
N GLU A 28 -0.95 8.92 3.85
CA GLU A 28 -2.18 9.58 3.35
C GLU A 28 -3.47 9.11 4.04
N PRO A 29 -3.64 9.37 5.35
CA PRO A 29 -4.62 8.68 6.18
C PRO A 29 -6.07 8.91 5.74
N VAL A 30 -6.37 10.03 5.06
CA VAL A 30 -7.69 10.31 4.49
C VAL A 30 -7.96 9.40 3.30
N VAL A 31 -7.00 9.25 2.39
CA VAL A 31 -7.13 8.44 1.16
C VAL A 31 -7.22 6.96 1.52
N VAL A 32 -6.32 6.48 2.39
CA VAL A 32 -6.36 5.10 2.88
C VAL A 32 -7.69 4.76 3.54
N ARG A 33 -8.27 5.67 4.35
CA ARG A 33 -9.60 5.43 4.95
C ARG A 33 -10.70 5.30 3.90
N SER A 34 -10.71 6.16 2.89
CA SER A 34 -11.68 6.09 1.80
C SER A 34 -11.54 4.80 1.00
N PHE A 35 -10.30 4.40 0.69
CA PHE A 35 -10.02 3.15 0.02
C PHE A 35 -10.53 1.93 0.82
N LEU A 36 -10.19 1.85 2.11
CA LEU A 36 -10.65 0.77 2.99
C LEU A 36 -12.18 0.73 3.11
N ARG A 37 -12.85 1.89 3.11
CA ARG A 37 -14.31 1.96 3.09
C ARG A 37 -14.86 1.36 1.80
N LEU A 38 -14.28 1.69 0.63
CA LEU A 38 -14.69 1.12 -0.66
C LEU A 38 -14.54 -0.40 -0.68
N LEU A 39 -13.39 -0.91 -0.20
CA LEU A 39 -13.16 -2.35 -0.11
C LEU A 39 -14.21 -3.06 0.74
N ARG A 40 -14.64 -2.46 1.86
CA ARG A 40 -15.71 -3.02 2.71
C ARG A 40 -17.08 -3.01 2.03
N THR A 41 -17.40 -1.95 1.29
CA THR A 41 -18.71 -1.79 0.66
C THR A 41 -18.86 -2.56 -0.66
N LEU A 42 -17.74 -2.92 -1.30
CA LEU A 42 -17.70 -3.60 -2.60
C LEU A 42 -16.97 -4.94 -2.46
N PRO A 43 -17.64 -6.01 -1.97
CA PRO A 43 -16.98 -7.28 -1.67
C PRO A 43 -16.48 -8.05 -2.91
N ASN A 44 -17.11 -7.85 -4.06
CA ASN A 44 -16.79 -8.58 -5.29
C ASN A 44 -16.01 -7.73 -6.31
N THR A 45 -15.17 -6.80 -5.83
CA THR A 45 -14.34 -5.95 -6.70
C THR A 45 -12.94 -6.50 -6.87
N HIS A 46 -12.33 -6.21 -8.02
CA HIS A 46 -10.90 -6.37 -8.26
C HIS A 46 -10.19 -5.02 -8.09
N VAL A 47 -8.90 -5.05 -7.77
CA VAL A 47 -8.07 -3.84 -7.65
C VAL A 47 -6.96 -3.87 -8.68
N ILE A 48 -6.74 -2.75 -9.36
CA ILE A 48 -5.57 -2.52 -10.20
C ILE A 48 -4.78 -1.38 -9.53
N ASP A 49 -3.59 -1.69 -9.02
CA ASP A 49 -2.71 -0.76 -8.30
C ASP A 49 -1.59 -0.30 -9.23
N ILE A 50 -1.70 0.92 -9.77
CA ILE A 50 -0.76 1.49 -10.74
C ILE A 50 0.17 2.44 -10.00
N GLY A 51 1.48 2.19 -10.08
CA GLY A 51 2.45 2.84 -9.21
C GLY A 51 2.39 2.25 -7.80
N ALA A 52 2.41 0.92 -7.72
CA ALA A 52 2.22 0.18 -6.48
C ALA A 52 3.27 0.55 -5.40
N ASN A 53 4.42 1.10 -5.79
CA ASN A 53 5.48 1.57 -4.92
C ASN A 53 5.88 0.47 -3.92
N LEU A 54 5.71 0.69 -2.61
CA LEU A 54 5.98 -0.30 -1.56
C LEU A 54 4.82 -1.28 -1.32
N GLY A 55 3.78 -1.24 -2.13
CA GLY A 55 2.65 -2.18 -2.08
C GLY A 55 1.62 -1.85 -1.00
N LEU A 56 1.58 -0.61 -0.49
CA LEU A 56 0.63 -0.23 0.59
C LEU A 56 -0.82 -0.55 0.21
N TYR A 57 -1.28 -0.06 -0.94
CA TYR A 57 -2.66 -0.26 -1.39
C TYR A 57 -2.90 -1.70 -1.84
N THR A 58 -1.92 -2.31 -2.52
CA THR A 58 -1.92 -3.75 -2.86
C THR A 58 -2.15 -4.62 -1.61
N LEU A 59 -1.31 -4.50 -0.60
CA LEU A 59 -1.39 -5.32 0.61
C LEU A 59 -2.68 -5.06 1.38
N LEU A 60 -3.09 -3.80 1.52
CA LEU A 60 -4.39 -3.48 2.12
C LEU A 60 -5.55 -4.12 1.36
N ALA A 61 -5.53 -4.15 0.03
CA ALA A 61 -6.56 -4.82 -0.77
C ALA A 61 -6.56 -6.33 -0.55
N THR A 62 -5.39 -6.97 -0.52
CA THR A 62 -5.28 -8.41 -0.27
C THR A 62 -5.81 -8.82 1.11
N GLN A 63 -5.64 -7.97 2.14
CA GLN A 63 -6.22 -8.22 3.48
C GLN A 63 -7.75 -8.27 3.51
N TYR A 64 -8.41 -7.74 2.48
CA TYR A 64 -9.87 -7.81 2.31
C TYR A 64 -10.28 -8.94 1.36
N ASP A 65 -9.41 -9.88 1.02
CA ASP A 65 -9.65 -10.96 0.06
C ASP A 65 -9.96 -10.44 -1.36
N ARG A 66 -9.26 -9.37 -1.79
CA ARG A 66 -9.35 -8.86 -3.15
C ARG A 66 -8.24 -9.46 -4.03
N HIS A 67 -8.60 -9.80 -5.27
CA HIS A 67 -7.61 -10.06 -6.30
C HIS A 67 -7.04 -8.72 -6.81
N VAL A 68 -5.72 -8.61 -6.84
CA VAL A 68 -4.99 -7.38 -7.15
C VAL A 68 -4.04 -7.60 -8.33
N ILE A 69 -4.02 -6.66 -9.28
CA ILE A 69 -2.95 -6.54 -10.28
C ILE A 69 -2.15 -5.30 -9.90
N ALA A 70 -0.90 -5.49 -9.48
CA ALA A 70 0.01 -4.40 -9.14
C ALA A 70 0.99 -4.14 -10.29
N VAL A 71 1.19 -2.87 -10.63
CA VAL A 71 2.12 -2.42 -11.66
C VAL A 71 3.07 -1.39 -11.06
N GLU A 72 4.37 -1.68 -11.09
CA GLU A 72 5.41 -0.77 -10.59
C GLU A 72 6.58 -0.72 -11.58
N PRO A 73 6.87 0.45 -12.18
CA PRO A 73 7.97 0.58 -13.14
C PRO A 73 9.36 0.71 -12.50
N LEU A 74 9.47 1.13 -11.23
CA LEU A 74 10.75 1.26 -10.55
C LEU A 74 11.20 -0.08 -9.97
N TYR A 75 12.28 -0.62 -10.52
CA TYR A 75 12.81 -1.93 -10.15
C TYR A 75 13.07 -2.07 -8.64
N ASP A 76 13.63 -1.04 -8.01
CA ASP A 76 13.93 -1.06 -6.57
C ASP A 76 12.68 -1.18 -5.68
N SER A 77 11.55 -0.66 -6.15
CA SER A 77 10.25 -0.80 -5.48
C SER A 77 9.61 -2.13 -5.82
N LEU A 78 9.73 -2.57 -7.07
CA LEU A 78 9.20 -3.85 -7.55
C LEU A 78 9.74 -5.04 -6.76
N ILE A 79 11.03 -5.05 -6.41
CA ILE A 79 11.65 -6.14 -5.63
C ILE A 79 11.22 -6.15 -4.15
N ARG A 80 10.44 -5.15 -3.70
CA ARG A 80 9.91 -5.02 -2.33
C ARG A 80 8.43 -5.42 -2.22
N LEU A 81 7.78 -5.72 -3.33
CA LEU A 81 6.39 -6.18 -3.40
C LEU A 81 6.23 -7.67 -3.07
#